data_AF-X1U4U4-F1
#
_entry.id   AF-X1U4U4-F1
#
_cell.length_a   1.000
_cell.length_b   1.000
_cell.length_c   1.000
_cell.angle_alpha   90.00
_cell.angle_beta   90.00
_cell.angle_gamma   90.00
#
_symmetry.space_group_name_H-M   'P 1'
#
loop_
_entity.id
_entity.type
_entity.pdbx_description
1 polymer ?
#
loop_
_entity_poly.entity_id
_entity_poly.type
_entity_poly.pdbx_seq_one_letter_code
_entity_poly.pdbx_strand_id
1 'polypeptide(L)'
;EIPNAIAVLDPKRSDCNYPYKDLSGCGVGFKLLQAYAKINEIPFDELIPYLDLVAVSIASDIVPVTGENRVLTYFGLKRLNSEPRIGLSSIIKISRMTGKEFSVNDIVFKIGPRINAAGRIESGSKAVDLLVSRDDAMAKEMGDRIDDYNKTRRDIDREITREALQMIAGDPKLSNSRSTVLYNPVWHKGVIGIVASRLIETYYRPTVILTESNDSATGSARSVPGFDLYKAIDAC
;
A
#
# COMPACT_ATOMS: atom_id res chain seq x y z
N GLU A 1 -12.75 1.20 19.14
CA GLU A 1 -13.04 2.47 19.81
C GLU A 1 -12.55 3.62 18.94
N ILE A 2 -13.22 4.77 18.92
CA ILE A 2 -12.78 5.95 18.16
C ILE A 2 -11.71 6.67 19.00
N PRO A 3 -10.55 7.08 18.44
CA PRO A 3 -9.51 7.77 19.19
C PRO A 3 -9.98 9.07 19.83
N ASN A 4 -9.42 9.43 20.99
CA ASN A 4 -9.65 10.72 21.64
C ASN A 4 -8.96 11.85 20.83
N ALA A 5 -9.71 12.45 19.90
CA ALA A 5 -9.25 13.51 19.01
C ALA A 5 -10.33 14.58 18.86
N ILE A 6 -9.94 15.81 18.49
CA ILE A 6 -10.87 16.92 18.22
C ILE A 6 -11.88 16.54 17.12
N ALA A 7 -11.42 15.83 16.10
CA ALA A 7 -12.27 15.28 15.05
C ALA A 7 -11.65 14.01 14.46
N VAL A 8 -12.51 13.08 14.04
CA VAL A 8 -12.12 11.86 13.31
C VAL A 8 -12.93 11.80 12.03
N LEU A 9 -12.28 12.04 10.90
CA LEU A 9 -12.88 11.99 9.57
C LEU A 9 -12.74 10.58 9.00
N ASP A 10 -13.79 9.79 9.14
CA ASP A 10 -13.85 8.43 8.61
C ASP A 10 -15.27 8.15 8.08
N PRO A 11 -15.44 7.90 6.77
CA PRO A 11 -16.75 7.62 6.20
C PRO A 11 -17.35 6.31 6.72
N LYS A 12 -16.54 5.38 7.24
CA LYS A 12 -16.98 4.07 7.75
C LYS A 12 -17.51 4.10 9.19
N ARG A 13 -17.45 5.25 9.87
CA ARG A 13 -18.10 5.39 11.18
C ARG A 13 -19.60 5.14 11.07
N SER A 14 -20.15 4.47 12.07
CA SER A 14 -21.58 4.15 12.15
C SER A 14 -22.47 5.39 12.25
N ASP A 15 -21.95 6.50 12.79
CA ASP A 15 -22.63 7.80 12.93
C ASP A 15 -22.40 8.76 11.76
N CYS A 16 -21.66 8.32 10.73
CA CYS A 16 -21.36 9.14 9.56
C CYS A 16 -22.40 8.93 8.45
N ASN A 17 -23.08 10.00 8.03
CA ASN A 17 -24.07 9.95 6.94
C ASN A 17 -23.48 10.17 5.54
N TYR A 18 -22.15 10.25 5.40
CA TYR A 18 -21.53 10.44 4.10
C TYR A 18 -21.88 9.27 3.16
N PRO A 19 -22.36 9.54 1.93
CA PRO A 19 -23.04 8.54 1.11
C PRO A 19 -22.10 7.47 0.53
N TYR A 20 -20.83 7.80 0.30
CA TYR A 20 -19.86 6.88 -0.29
C TYR A 20 -18.82 6.41 0.74
N LYS A 21 -18.88 5.12 1.11
CA LYS A 21 -18.13 4.54 2.23
C LYS A 21 -16.73 4.04 1.88
N ASP A 22 -16.44 3.93 0.60
CA ASP A 22 -15.26 3.23 0.09
C ASP A 22 -14.13 4.17 -0.37
N LEU A 23 -14.16 5.45 0.01
CA LEU A 23 -13.06 6.36 -0.28
C LEU A 23 -11.72 5.79 0.20
N SER A 24 -10.68 5.89 -0.64
CA SER A 24 -9.32 5.61 -0.18
C SER A 24 -8.89 6.62 0.88
N GLY A 25 -7.81 6.34 1.63
CA GLY A 25 -7.29 7.27 2.63
C GLY A 25 -6.94 8.63 2.04
N CYS A 26 -6.30 8.65 0.86
CA CYS A 26 -6.03 9.88 0.13
C CYS A 26 -7.33 10.52 -0.40
N GLY A 27 -8.32 9.73 -0.80
CA GLY A 27 -9.65 10.23 -1.17
C GLY A 27 -10.33 10.99 -0.04
N VAL A 28 -10.27 10.49 1.19
CA VAL A 28 -10.76 11.19 2.39
C VAL A 28 -9.98 12.49 2.61
N GLY A 29 -8.65 12.46 2.47
CA GLY A 29 -7.80 13.66 2.54
C GLY A 29 -8.15 14.70 1.47
N PHE A 30 -8.45 14.27 0.24
CA PHE A 30 -8.90 15.14 -0.84
C PHE A 30 -10.27 15.77 -0.53
N LYS A 31 -11.19 15.05 0.11
CA LYS A 31 -12.46 15.62 0.59
C LYS A 31 -12.26 16.69 1.64
N LEU A 32 -11.29 16.50 2.55
CA LEU A 32 -10.91 17.53 3.50
C LEU A 32 -10.37 18.79 2.79
N LEU A 33 -9.50 18.62 1.78
CA LEU A 33 -9.01 19.73 0.96
C LEU A 33 -10.15 20.45 0.22
N GLN A 34 -11.10 19.70 -0.36
CA GLN A 34 -12.28 20.28 -1.02
C GLN A 34 -13.12 21.11 -0.04
N ALA A 35 -13.35 20.62 1.18
CA ALA A 35 -14.10 21.35 2.20
C ALA A 35 -13.36 22.62 2.64
N TYR A 36 -12.04 22.52 2.87
CA TYR A 36 -11.20 23.67 3.21
C TYR A 36 -11.20 24.73 2.10
N ALA A 37 -11.03 24.31 0.85
CA ALA A 37 -11.05 25.21 -0.30
C ALA A 37 -12.38 25.94 -0.43
N LYS A 38 -13.50 25.24 -0.24
CA LYS A 38 -14.83 25.84 -0.26
C LYS A 38 -15.03 26.90 0.83
N ILE A 39 -14.54 26.65 2.04
CA ILE A 39 -14.66 27.59 3.17
C ILE A 39 -13.80 28.85 2.94
N ASN A 40 -12.64 28.69 2.32
CA ASN A 40 -11.67 29.76 2.11
C ASN A 40 -11.73 30.37 0.69
N GLU A 41 -12.79 30.07 -0.07
CA GLU A 41 -13.01 30.58 -1.44
C GLU A 41 -11.84 30.28 -2.40
N ILE A 42 -11.11 29.19 -2.17
CA ILE A 42 -10.03 28.73 -3.05
C ILE A 42 -10.66 28.03 -4.27
N PRO A 43 -10.32 28.43 -5.50
CA PRO A 43 -10.83 27.78 -6.71
C PRO A 43 -10.55 26.28 -6.74
N PHE A 44 -11.54 25.49 -7.17
CA PHE A 44 -11.37 24.04 -7.29
C PHE A 44 -10.23 23.64 -8.25
N ASP A 45 -9.91 24.51 -9.22
CA ASP A 45 -8.81 24.30 -10.16
C ASP A 45 -7.45 24.14 -9.47
N GLU A 46 -7.25 24.76 -8.31
CA GLU A 46 -6.03 24.59 -7.50
C GLU A 46 -5.92 23.18 -6.90
N LEU A 47 -7.03 22.43 -6.83
CA LEU A 47 -7.06 21.07 -6.29
C LEU A 47 -6.85 20.01 -7.38
N ILE A 48 -7.07 20.35 -8.65
CA ILE A 48 -6.90 19.43 -9.80
C ILE A 48 -5.52 18.76 -9.82
N PRO A 49 -4.39 19.45 -9.53
CA PRO A 49 -3.07 18.84 -9.52
C PRO A 49 -2.85 17.78 -8.43
N TYR A 50 -3.78 17.56 -7.50
CA TYR A 50 -3.69 16.51 -6.48
C TYR A 50 -4.46 15.25 -6.86
N LEU A 51 -5.26 15.27 -7.93
CA LEU A 51 -6.05 14.13 -8.37
C LEU A 51 -5.18 12.95 -8.81
N ASP A 52 -3.96 13.18 -9.27
CA ASP A 52 -3.02 12.11 -9.61
C ASP A 52 -2.60 11.29 -8.37
N LEU A 53 -2.34 11.94 -7.24
CA LEU A 53 -2.11 11.27 -5.94
C LEU A 53 -3.33 10.48 -5.50
N VAL A 54 -4.54 11.01 -5.70
CA VAL A 54 -5.80 10.34 -5.36
C VAL A 54 -5.98 9.08 -6.21
N ALA A 55 -5.75 9.15 -7.52
CA ALA A 55 -5.79 7.97 -8.39
C ALA A 55 -4.74 6.93 -7.99
N VAL A 56 -3.52 7.38 -7.64
CA VAL A 56 -2.46 6.48 -7.16
C VAL A 56 -2.88 5.75 -5.88
N SER A 57 -3.50 6.45 -4.92
CA SER A 57 -4.01 5.85 -3.68
C SER A 57 -5.16 4.89 -3.95
N ILE A 58 -6.17 5.27 -4.74
CA ILE A 58 -7.32 4.40 -5.04
C ILE A 58 -6.85 3.07 -5.65
N ALA A 59 -5.95 3.14 -6.63
CA ALA A 59 -5.39 1.97 -7.26
C ALA A 59 -4.52 1.16 -6.30
N SER A 60 -3.63 1.80 -5.52
CA SER A 60 -2.68 1.12 -4.64
C SER A 60 -3.35 0.48 -3.41
N ASP A 61 -4.44 1.05 -2.92
CA ASP A 61 -5.23 0.51 -1.81
C ASP A 61 -6.22 -0.58 -2.27
N ILE A 62 -6.37 -0.76 -3.59
CA ILE A 62 -7.30 -1.74 -4.20
C ILE A 62 -8.73 -1.55 -3.67
N VAL A 63 -9.13 -0.30 -3.44
CA VAL A 63 -10.51 0.02 -3.04
C VAL A 63 -11.45 -0.05 -4.25
N PRO A 64 -12.75 -0.29 -4.06
CA PRO A 64 -13.70 -0.33 -5.17
C PRO A 64 -13.65 0.94 -6.04
N VAL A 65 -13.48 0.76 -7.36
CA VAL A 65 -13.51 1.86 -8.34
C VAL A 65 -14.96 2.08 -8.80
N THR A 66 -15.81 2.43 -7.84
CA THR A 66 -17.24 2.72 -8.01
C THR A 66 -17.53 4.14 -7.51
N GLY A 67 -18.78 4.62 -7.67
CA GLY A 67 -19.21 5.90 -7.09
C GLY A 67 -18.21 7.04 -7.29
N GLU A 68 -17.76 7.63 -6.18
CA GLU A 68 -16.80 8.73 -6.20
C GLU A 68 -15.38 8.31 -6.58
N ASN A 69 -14.91 7.15 -6.13
CA ASN A 69 -13.58 6.64 -6.51
C ASN A 69 -13.47 6.50 -8.02
N ARG A 70 -14.54 6.11 -8.73
CA ARG A 70 -14.55 6.04 -10.19
C ARG A 70 -14.30 7.40 -10.84
N VAL A 71 -14.96 8.45 -10.36
CA VAL A 71 -14.82 9.81 -10.88
C VAL A 71 -13.43 10.35 -10.57
N LEU A 72 -12.98 10.19 -9.33
CA LEU A 72 -11.64 10.63 -8.89
C LEU A 72 -10.53 9.90 -9.65
N THR A 73 -10.67 8.59 -9.86
CA THR A 73 -9.72 7.80 -10.65
C THR A 73 -9.70 8.25 -12.11
N TYR A 74 -10.86 8.51 -12.72
CA TYR A 74 -10.93 8.96 -14.11
C TYR A 74 -10.17 10.27 -14.34
N PHE A 75 -10.45 11.30 -13.53
CA PHE A 75 -9.77 12.59 -13.66
C PHE A 75 -8.32 12.55 -13.16
N GLY A 76 -8.02 11.74 -12.14
CA GLY A 76 -6.66 11.54 -11.65
C GLY A 76 -5.77 10.82 -12.65
N LEU A 77 -6.29 9.84 -13.39
CA LEU A 77 -5.57 9.21 -14.51
C LEU A 77 -5.33 10.19 -15.64
N LYS A 78 -6.31 11.04 -15.99
CA LYS A 78 -6.08 12.11 -16.96
C LYS A 78 -4.92 13.00 -16.51
N ARG A 79 -4.93 13.45 -15.26
CA ARG A 79 -3.86 14.29 -14.69
C ARG A 79 -2.51 13.59 -14.71
N LEU A 80 -2.46 12.33 -14.26
CA LEU A 80 -1.24 11.51 -14.23
C LEU A 80 -0.62 11.35 -15.63
N ASN A 81 -1.45 11.22 -16.66
CA ASN A 81 -1.01 11.02 -18.03
C ASN A 81 -0.65 12.31 -18.77
N SER A 82 -1.29 13.44 -18.43
CA SER A 82 -1.04 14.71 -19.12
C SER A 82 0.02 15.56 -18.44
N GLU A 83 -0.08 15.73 -17.12
CA GLU A 83 0.75 16.66 -16.35
C GLU A 83 0.93 16.17 -14.91
N PRO A 84 1.63 15.03 -14.73
CA PRO A 84 1.85 14.45 -13.41
C PRO A 84 2.71 15.38 -12.54
N ARG A 85 2.48 15.36 -11.23
CA ARG A 85 3.37 16.02 -10.26
C ARG A 85 4.81 15.50 -10.38
N ILE A 86 5.78 16.35 -10.04
CA ILE A 86 7.23 16.07 -10.15
C ILE A 86 7.60 14.72 -9.52
N GLY A 87 7.13 14.44 -8.30
CA GLY A 87 7.40 13.17 -7.62
C GLY A 87 6.90 11.94 -8.39
N LEU A 88 5.67 11.99 -8.90
CA LEU A 88 5.10 10.90 -9.70
C LEU A 88 5.77 10.81 -11.08
N SER A 89 6.10 11.94 -11.70
CA SER A 89 6.87 12.01 -12.95
C SER A 89 8.22 11.30 -12.83
N SER A 90 8.92 11.48 -11.70
CA SER A 90 10.17 10.75 -11.40
C SER A 90 9.98 9.23 -11.37
N ILE A 91 8.93 8.75 -10.67
CA ILE A 91 8.61 7.31 -10.62
C ILE A 91 8.24 6.78 -12.01
N ILE A 92 7.47 7.54 -12.79
CA ILE A 92 7.08 7.18 -14.15
C ILE A 92 8.32 6.96 -15.03
N LYS A 93 9.28 7.88 -14.98
CA LYS A 93 10.55 7.79 -15.73
C LYS A 93 11.30 6.49 -15.38
N ILE A 94 11.43 6.20 -14.08
CA ILE A 94 12.15 5.00 -13.60
C ILE A 94 11.38 3.70 -13.94
N SER A 95 10.06 3.77 -14.01
CA SER A 95 9.22 2.64 -14.41
C SER A 95 9.32 2.27 -15.91
N ARG A 96 10.11 3.02 -16.71
CA ARG A 96 10.29 2.85 -18.16
C ARG A 96 8.97 2.95 -18.95
N MET A 97 8.09 3.84 -18.49
CA MET A 97 6.77 4.08 -19.07
C MET A 97 6.62 5.49 -19.66
N THR A 98 7.72 6.22 -19.82
CA THR A 98 7.71 7.54 -20.47
C THR A 98 7.06 7.46 -21.85
N GLY A 99 6.09 8.35 -22.10
CA GLY A 99 5.37 8.42 -23.37
C GLY A 99 4.28 7.35 -23.56
N LYS A 100 3.97 6.56 -22.52
CA LYS A 100 2.88 5.60 -22.53
C LYS A 100 1.75 6.08 -21.63
N GLU A 101 0.52 5.74 -22.03
CA GLU A 101 -0.65 5.97 -21.19
C GLU A 101 -0.69 4.95 -20.04
N PHE A 102 -0.77 5.45 -18.81
CA PHE A 102 -0.95 4.69 -17.59
C PHE A 102 -2.40 4.33 -17.39
N SER A 103 -2.63 3.03 -17.20
CA SER A 103 -3.88 2.48 -16.68
C SER A 103 -3.84 2.32 -15.16
N VAL A 104 -4.99 2.01 -14.55
CA VAL A 104 -5.07 1.59 -13.14
C VAL A 104 -4.11 0.42 -12.86
N ASN A 105 -4.04 -0.55 -13.78
CA ASN A 105 -3.15 -1.71 -13.63
C ASN A 105 -1.68 -1.28 -13.59
N ASP A 106 -1.27 -0.31 -14.39
CA ASP A 106 0.10 0.19 -14.36
C ASP A 106 0.44 0.83 -13.01
N ILE A 107 -0.50 1.55 -12.41
CA ILE A 107 -0.32 2.10 -11.06
C ILE A 107 -0.11 0.96 -10.06
N VAL A 108 -1.01 -0.03 -10.06
CA VAL A 108 -0.99 -1.19 -9.13
C VAL A 108 0.32 -1.96 -9.20
N PHE A 109 0.87 -2.16 -10.41
CA PHE A 109 2.04 -3.01 -10.60
C PHE A 109 3.36 -2.26 -10.72
N LYS A 110 3.36 -0.96 -11.02
CA LYS A 110 4.58 -0.18 -11.29
C LYS A 110 4.80 0.97 -10.32
N ILE A 111 3.76 1.71 -9.92
CA ILE A 111 3.91 2.89 -9.05
C ILE A 111 3.71 2.51 -7.58
N GLY A 112 2.56 1.93 -7.24
CA GLY A 112 2.21 1.53 -5.87
C GLY A 112 3.30 0.68 -5.18
N PRO A 113 3.88 -0.34 -5.85
CA PRO A 113 4.91 -1.18 -5.23
C PRO A 113 6.20 -0.43 -4.90
N ARG A 114 6.52 0.65 -5.61
CA ARG A 114 7.69 1.50 -5.34
C ARG A 114 7.46 2.40 -4.13
N ILE A 115 6.34 3.10 -4.11
CA ILE A 115 5.92 3.94 -2.98
C ILE A 115 5.87 3.09 -1.70
N ASN A 116 5.24 1.92 -1.77
CA ASN A 116 5.10 1.02 -0.62
C ASN A 116 6.42 0.37 -0.19
N ALA A 117 7.42 0.28 -1.07
CA ALA A 117 8.71 -0.31 -0.70
C ALA A 117 9.47 0.58 0.30
N ALA A 118 9.31 1.90 0.23
CA ALA A 118 9.94 2.83 1.17
C ALA A 118 9.60 2.49 2.63
N GLY A 119 8.31 2.38 2.95
CA GLY A 119 7.85 2.03 4.30
C GLY A 119 8.11 0.59 4.73
N ARG A 120 8.48 -0.29 3.80
CA ARG A 120 8.83 -1.69 4.11
C ARG A 120 10.31 -1.90 4.36
N ILE A 121 11.16 -1.10 3.73
CA ILE A 121 12.63 -1.27 3.79
C ILE A 121 13.29 -0.20 4.66
N GLU A 122 12.76 1.02 4.67
CA GLU A 122 13.28 2.12 5.47
C GLU A 122 12.13 2.86 6.16
N SER A 123 11.74 4.03 5.68
CA SER A 123 10.65 4.85 6.21
C SER A 123 9.69 5.30 5.12
N GLY A 124 8.40 5.29 5.44
CA GLY A 124 7.36 5.84 4.57
C GLY A 124 7.56 7.33 4.27
N SER A 125 8.29 8.07 5.13
CA SER A 125 8.58 9.48 4.91
C SER A 125 9.35 9.74 3.62
N LYS A 126 10.22 8.82 3.17
CA LYS A 126 10.96 8.98 1.90
C LYS A 126 10.05 9.04 0.68
N ALA A 127 8.96 8.28 0.70
CA ALA A 127 7.96 8.35 -0.35
C ALA A 127 7.20 9.68 -0.30
N VAL A 128 6.90 10.19 0.90
CA VAL A 128 6.27 11.50 1.07
C VAL A 128 7.18 12.61 0.54
N ASP A 129 8.46 12.62 0.94
CA ASP A 129 9.47 13.60 0.51
C ASP A 129 9.53 13.68 -1.03
N LEU A 130 9.52 12.53 -1.70
CA LEU A 130 9.45 12.44 -3.16
C LEU A 130 8.15 13.06 -3.71
N LEU A 131 6.99 12.65 -3.19
CA LEU A 131 5.68 13.05 -3.70
C LEU A 131 5.37 14.55 -3.50
N VAL A 132 6.00 15.20 -2.51
CA VAL A 132 5.86 16.64 -2.24
C VAL A 132 6.98 17.49 -2.84
N SER A 133 7.99 16.87 -3.46
CA SER A 133 9.12 17.58 -4.07
C SER A 133 8.67 18.58 -5.13
N ARG A 134 9.37 19.72 -5.18
CA ARG A 134 9.22 20.78 -6.18
C ARG A 134 10.44 20.96 -7.07
N ASP A 135 11.45 20.10 -6.89
CA ASP A 135 12.71 20.14 -7.63
C ASP A 135 12.92 18.82 -8.36
N ASP A 136 13.12 18.89 -9.67
CA ASP A 136 13.29 17.71 -10.54
C ASP A 136 14.57 16.92 -10.22
N ALA A 137 15.67 17.59 -9.85
CA ALA A 137 16.93 16.92 -9.55
C ALA A 137 16.83 16.15 -8.23
N MET A 138 16.27 16.77 -7.19
CA MET A 138 15.98 16.11 -5.91
C MET A 138 14.97 14.98 -6.09
N ALA A 139 13.91 15.19 -6.87
CA ALA A 139 12.92 14.15 -7.13
C ALA A 139 13.51 12.98 -7.91
N LYS A 140 14.47 13.21 -8.81
CA LYS A 140 15.20 12.14 -9.48
C LYS A 140 16.01 11.32 -8.48
N GLU A 141 16.81 11.96 -7.63
CA GLU A 141 17.61 11.26 -6.62
C GLU A 141 16.75 10.44 -5.66
N MET A 142 15.68 11.03 -5.13
CA MET A 142 14.73 10.33 -4.27
C MET A 142 14.01 9.20 -5.01
N GLY A 143 13.64 9.41 -6.27
CA GLY A 143 13.05 8.39 -7.13
C GLY A 143 13.96 7.18 -7.32
N ASP A 144 15.25 7.42 -7.60
CA ASP A 144 16.25 6.36 -7.79
C ASP A 144 16.39 5.52 -6.50
N ARG A 145 16.46 6.18 -5.33
CA ARG A 145 16.48 5.49 -4.02
C ARG A 145 15.21 4.66 -3.77
N ILE A 146 14.04 5.18 -4.12
CA ILE A 146 12.76 4.48 -3.99
C ILE A 146 12.72 3.22 -4.87
N ASP A 147 13.30 3.29 -6.08
CA ASP A 147 13.43 2.13 -6.96
C ASP A 147 14.38 1.07 -6.38
N ASP A 148 15.49 1.49 -5.75
CA ASP A 148 16.41 0.59 -5.07
C ASP A 148 15.74 -0.10 -3.87
N TYR A 149 14.99 0.63 -3.04
CA TYR A 149 14.17 0.01 -1.99
C TYR A 149 13.22 -1.03 -2.54
N ASN A 150 12.60 -0.78 -3.69
CA ASN A 150 11.72 -1.75 -4.33
C ASN A 150 12.48 -2.98 -4.87
N LYS A 151 13.70 -2.84 -5.37
CA LYS A 151 14.56 -3.98 -5.76
C LYS A 151 14.93 -4.81 -4.54
N THR A 152 15.52 -4.19 -3.52
CA THR A 152 15.88 -4.84 -2.25
C THR A 152 14.69 -5.58 -1.65
N ARG A 153 13.52 -4.94 -1.60
CA ARG A 153 12.29 -5.57 -1.11
C ARG A 153 11.93 -6.82 -1.88
N ARG A 154 12.02 -6.80 -3.22
CA ARG A 154 11.69 -7.95 -4.08
C ARG A 154 12.69 -9.09 -3.88
N ASP A 155 13.96 -8.79 -3.68
CA ASP A 155 14.98 -9.81 -3.46
C ASP A 155 14.80 -10.50 -2.11
N ILE A 156 14.60 -9.73 -1.05
CA ILE A 156 14.25 -10.25 0.28
C ILE A 156 12.95 -11.08 0.23
N ASP A 157 11.92 -10.59 -0.46
CA ASP A 157 10.64 -11.30 -0.63
C ASP A 157 10.84 -12.67 -1.29
N ARG A 158 11.65 -12.75 -2.35
CA ARG A 158 11.98 -14.01 -3.03
C ARG A 158 12.74 -14.97 -2.11
N GLU A 159 13.73 -14.46 -1.38
CA GLU A 159 14.54 -15.26 -0.47
C GLU A 159 13.70 -15.86 0.66
N ILE A 160 12.95 -15.02 1.37
CA ILE A 160 12.07 -15.45 2.47
C ILE A 160 11.00 -16.42 1.96
N THR A 161 10.41 -16.17 0.79
CA THR A 161 9.44 -17.08 0.18
C THR A 161 10.07 -18.46 -0.08
N ARG A 162 11.27 -18.49 -0.66
CA ARG A 162 12.00 -19.74 -0.96
C ARG A 162 12.25 -20.52 0.32
N GLU A 163 12.75 -19.86 1.37
CA GLU A 163 13.00 -20.50 2.66
C GLU A 163 11.72 -21.02 3.30
N ALA A 164 10.65 -20.23 3.31
CA ALA A 164 9.36 -20.64 3.86
C ALA A 164 8.80 -21.89 3.14
N LEU A 165 8.90 -21.93 1.82
CA LEU A 165 8.50 -23.11 1.03
C LEU A 165 9.36 -24.34 1.37
N GLN A 166 10.67 -24.16 1.55
CA GLN A 166 11.58 -25.23 1.96
C GLN A 166 11.26 -25.75 3.36
N MET A 167 10.94 -24.88 4.32
CA MET A 167 10.52 -25.28 5.66
C MET A 167 9.25 -26.12 5.63
N ILE A 168 8.25 -25.73 4.83
CA ILE A 168 6.99 -26.48 4.70
C ILE A 168 7.24 -27.84 4.05
N ALA A 169 8.00 -27.88 2.95
CA ALA A 169 8.27 -29.11 2.21
C ALA A 169 9.18 -30.09 3.00
N GLY A 170 10.05 -29.57 3.86
CA GLY A 170 10.97 -30.36 4.68
C GLY A 170 10.33 -31.00 5.92
N ASP A 171 9.11 -30.60 6.29
CA ASP A 171 8.40 -31.14 7.45
C ASP A 171 7.02 -31.69 7.04
N PRO A 172 6.82 -33.03 7.07
CA PRO A 172 5.52 -33.64 6.79
C PRO A 172 4.37 -33.12 7.68
N LYS A 173 4.65 -32.68 8.91
CA LYS A 173 3.63 -32.08 9.78
C LYS A 173 3.19 -30.72 9.23
N LEU A 174 4.13 -29.87 8.82
CA LEU A 174 3.81 -28.57 8.21
C LEU A 174 3.13 -28.73 6.85
N SER A 175 3.58 -29.68 6.03
CA SER A 175 2.96 -29.98 4.75
C SER A 175 1.48 -30.38 4.89
N ASN A 176 1.14 -31.23 5.86
CA ASN A 176 -0.22 -31.74 6.08
C ASN A 176 -1.08 -30.87 7.01
N SER A 177 -0.55 -29.78 7.55
CA SER A 177 -1.26 -28.90 8.48
C SER A 177 -2.44 -28.16 7.81
N ARG A 178 -3.44 -27.78 8.61
CA ARG A 178 -4.56 -26.92 8.18
C ARG A 178 -4.22 -25.43 8.27
N SER A 179 -3.07 -25.08 8.83
CA SER A 179 -2.54 -23.71 8.90
C SER A 179 -1.02 -23.71 8.72
N THR A 180 -0.47 -22.59 8.26
CA THR A 180 0.97 -22.36 8.21
C THR A 180 1.35 -21.41 9.34
N VAL A 181 2.26 -21.84 10.21
CA VAL A 181 2.90 -20.97 11.21
C VAL A 181 4.40 -21.18 11.08
N LEU A 182 5.13 -20.16 10.64
CA LEU A 182 6.58 -20.22 10.47
C LEU A 182 7.24 -19.09 11.25
N TYR A 183 8.39 -19.39 11.84
CA TYR A 183 9.23 -18.42 12.54
C TYR A 183 10.66 -18.52 12.01
N ASN A 184 11.26 -17.37 11.73
CA ASN A 184 12.69 -17.24 11.49
C ASN A 184 13.16 -15.86 12.00
N PRO A 185 14.12 -15.80 12.95
CA PRO A 185 14.57 -14.54 13.55
C PRO A 185 15.24 -13.59 12.56
N VAL A 186 15.77 -14.08 11.43
CA VAL A 186 16.49 -13.24 10.47
C VAL A 186 15.61 -12.68 9.34
N TRP A 187 14.32 -13.04 9.30
CA TRP A 187 13.42 -12.54 8.26
C TRP A 187 13.10 -11.04 8.41
N HIS A 188 13.11 -10.31 7.30
CA HIS A 188 12.87 -8.88 7.36
C HIS A 188 11.41 -8.54 7.69
N LYS A 189 11.18 -7.89 8.85
CA LYS A 189 9.85 -7.50 9.36
C LYS A 189 8.94 -6.81 8.34
N GLY A 190 9.47 -5.92 7.52
CA GLY A 190 8.67 -5.21 6.51
C GLY A 190 8.18 -6.06 5.32
N VAL A 191 8.71 -7.28 5.18
CA VAL A 191 8.48 -8.17 4.02
C VAL A 191 7.64 -9.40 4.37
N ILE A 192 7.68 -9.88 5.62
CA ILE A 192 6.95 -11.09 6.05
C ILE A 192 5.46 -11.10 5.70
N GLY A 193 4.81 -9.93 5.66
CA GLY A 193 3.40 -9.82 5.27
C GLY A 193 3.11 -10.08 3.79
N ILE A 194 4.07 -9.80 2.90
CA ILE A 194 3.96 -10.14 1.47
C ILE A 194 4.09 -11.66 1.31
N VAL A 195 5.04 -12.25 2.03
CA VAL A 195 5.28 -13.69 2.02
C VAL A 195 4.05 -14.44 2.56
N ALA A 196 3.44 -13.96 3.65
CA ALA A 196 2.21 -14.53 4.18
C ALA A 196 1.08 -14.57 3.14
N SER A 197 0.88 -13.49 2.37
CA SER A 197 -0.10 -13.46 1.29
C SER A 197 0.22 -14.47 0.18
N ARG A 198 1.49 -14.59 -0.24
CA ARG A 198 1.90 -15.54 -1.30
C ARG A 198 1.75 -16.99 -0.86
N LEU A 199 2.02 -17.31 0.39
CA LEU A 199 1.83 -18.64 0.94
C LEU A 199 0.35 -19.02 1.01
N ILE A 200 -0.55 -18.06 1.26
CA ILE A 200 -2.00 -18.29 1.14
C ILE A 200 -2.38 -18.60 -0.29
N GLU A 201 -1.87 -17.86 -1.28
CA GLU A 201 -2.13 -18.16 -2.70
C GLU A 201 -1.64 -19.56 -3.09
N THR A 202 -0.57 -20.05 -2.45
CA THR A 202 0.03 -21.36 -2.76
C THR A 202 -0.67 -22.51 -2.08
N TYR A 203 -0.95 -22.40 -0.77
CA TYR A 203 -1.48 -23.50 0.05
C TYR A 203 -2.95 -23.35 0.44
N TYR A 204 -3.56 -22.19 0.15
CA TYR A 204 -4.96 -21.86 0.45
C TYR A 204 -5.36 -22.19 1.90
N ARG A 205 -4.55 -21.75 2.87
CA ARG A 205 -4.81 -21.97 4.29
C ARG A 205 -4.33 -20.80 5.16
N PRO A 206 -4.92 -20.56 6.35
CA PRO A 206 -4.50 -19.48 7.25
C PRO A 206 -3.00 -19.52 7.50
N THR A 207 -2.34 -18.38 7.38
CA THR A 207 -0.88 -18.28 7.40
C THR A 207 -0.40 -17.18 8.34
N VAL A 208 0.51 -17.54 9.25
CA VAL A 208 1.20 -16.66 10.18
C VAL A 208 2.69 -16.78 9.92
N ILE A 209 3.34 -15.66 9.62
CA ILE A 209 4.79 -15.57 9.43
C ILE A 209 5.36 -14.65 10.50
N LEU A 210 6.29 -15.18 11.29
CA LEU A 210 6.88 -14.55 12.46
C LEU A 210 8.37 -14.31 12.23
N THR A 211 8.87 -13.23 12.84
CA THR A 211 10.29 -12.91 12.92
C THR A 211 10.62 -12.20 14.23
N GLU A 212 11.89 -11.97 14.52
CA GLU A 212 12.35 -11.28 15.71
C GLU A 212 12.40 -9.76 15.49
N SER A 213 11.94 -8.98 16.47
CA SER A 213 12.03 -7.53 16.48
C SER A 213 11.98 -7.03 17.92
N ASN A 214 13.01 -6.28 18.34
CA ASN A 214 13.11 -5.71 19.69
C ASN A 214 12.92 -6.78 20.79
N ASP A 215 13.69 -7.87 20.71
CA ASP A 215 13.66 -9.00 21.66
C ASP A 215 12.28 -9.67 21.80
N SER A 216 11.42 -9.54 20.78
CA SER A 216 10.08 -10.13 20.75
C SER A 216 9.75 -10.69 19.38
N ALA A 217 8.93 -11.73 19.32
CA ALA A 217 8.39 -12.22 18.06
C ALA A 217 7.33 -11.23 17.54
N THR A 218 7.52 -10.74 16.32
CA THR A 218 6.54 -9.92 15.58
C THR A 218 6.11 -10.67 14.34
N GLY A 219 4.86 -10.51 13.92
CA GLY A 219 4.31 -11.32 12.85
C GLY A 219 3.40 -10.61 11.88
N SER A 220 3.17 -11.25 10.75
CA SER A 220 2.04 -10.96 9.87
C SER A 220 1.15 -12.19 9.75
N ALA A 221 -0.13 -11.98 10.02
CA ALA A 221 -1.19 -12.97 9.93
C ALA A 221 -2.10 -12.66 8.74
N ARG A 222 -2.45 -13.68 7.95
CA ARG A 222 -3.38 -13.58 6.83
C ARG A 222 -4.29 -14.81 6.82
N SER A 223 -5.56 -14.62 6.47
CA SER A 223 -6.58 -15.67 6.51
C SER A 223 -7.20 -15.91 5.14
N VAL A 224 -7.92 -17.03 5.02
CA VAL A 224 -8.79 -17.37 3.89
C VAL A 224 -10.26 -17.05 4.24
N PRO A 225 -11.15 -16.88 3.25
CA PRO A 225 -12.57 -16.67 3.51
C PRO A 225 -13.16 -17.74 4.43
N GLY A 226 -13.97 -17.32 5.40
CA GLY A 226 -14.63 -18.23 6.34
C GLY A 226 -13.80 -18.64 7.57
N PHE A 227 -12.58 -18.13 7.73
CA PHE A 227 -11.76 -18.39 8.92
C PHE A 227 -11.36 -17.09 9.64
N ASP A 228 -11.77 -16.94 10.90
CA ASP A 228 -11.42 -15.81 11.76
C ASP A 228 -10.07 -16.06 12.44
N LEU A 229 -9.01 -15.59 11.81
CA LEU A 229 -7.65 -15.76 12.31
C LEU A 229 -7.38 -14.95 13.57
N TYR A 230 -8.08 -13.83 13.79
CA TYR A 230 -7.92 -13.04 15.00
C TYR A 230 -8.41 -13.84 16.20
N LYS A 231 -9.62 -14.41 16.13
CA LYS A 231 -10.14 -15.28 17.20
C LYS A 231 -9.27 -16.51 17.44
N ALA A 232 -8.69 -17.08 16.39
CA ALA A 232 -7.80 -18.22 16.55
C ALA A 232 -6.51 -17.86 17.32
N ILE A 233 -5.96 -16.67 17.09
CA ILE A 233 -4.78 -16.16 17.82
C ILE A 233 -5.16 -15.79 19.26
N ASP A 234 -6.31 -15.15 19.47
CA ASP A 234 -6.80 -14.76 20.80
C ASP A 234 -7.06 -15.95 21.75
N ALA A 235 -7.31 -17.13 21.18
CA ALA A 235 -7.54 -18.36 21.93
C ALA A 235 -6.24 -19.11 22.36
N CYS A 236 -5.06 -18.61 21.98
CA CYS A 236 -3.75 -19.19 22.29
C CYS A 236 -3.10 -18.52 23.49
#